data_AF-A0AAV1GUQ4-F1
#
_entry.id   AF-A0AAV1GUQ4-F1
#
_cell.length_a   1.000
_cell.length_b   1.000
_cell.length_c   1.000
_cell.angle_alpha   90.00
_cell.angle_beta   90.00
_cell.angle_gamma   90.00
#
_symmetry.space_group_name_H-M   'P 1'
#
loop_
_entity.id
_entity.type
_entity.pdbx_description
1 polymer ?
#
loop_
_entity_poly.entity_id
_entity_poly.type
_entity_poly.pdbx_seq_one_letter_code
_entity_poly.pdbx_strand_id
1 'polypeptide(L)'
;MDKRAPQQDDVVVEKVVLSFGINGRQNKSDTTVNSVQGAIRSTKRRFPYAQVWVPLINFSSALPNDEKENLQSLNAHIKKNMGFIPPLPEEKFVTTVDDVHWTSETGAAMFDHWTAFLNLSAP
;
A
#
# COMPACT_ATOMS: atom_id res chain seq x y z
N MET A 1 38.94 -12.68 -25.13
CA MET A 1 37.53 -12.50 -25.53
C MET A 1 36.74 -12.25 -24.26
N ASP A 2 36.42 -10.99 -24.01
CA ASP A 2 35.76 -10.51 -22.79
C ASP A 2 34.25 -10.46 -23.05
N LYS A 3 33.47 -11.38 -22.46
CA LYS A 3 32.01 -11.33 -22.51
C LYS A 3 31.53 -10.45 -21.37
N ARG A 4 31.54 -9.13 -21.57
CA ARG A 4 30.82 -8.22 -20.66
C ARG A 4 29.32 -8.53 -20.77
N ALA A 5 28.74 -8.90 -19.64
CA ALA A 5 27.29 -8.99 -19.48
C ALA A 5 26.65 -7.62 -19.83
N PRO A 6 25.41 -7.60 -20.35
CA PRO A 6 24.74 -6.34 -20.67
C PRO A 6 24.67 -5.48 -19.40
N GLN A 7 25.16 -4.25 -19.53
CA GLN A 7 25.10 -3.22 -18.50
C GLN A 7 23.62 -2.94 -18.27
N GLN A 8 23.09 -3.39 -17.12
CA GLN A 8 21.71 -3.13 -16.74
C GLN A 8 21.58 -1.63 -16.58
N ASP A 9 20.80 -0.98 -17.44
CA ASP A 9 20.48 0.44 -17.31
C ASP A 9 20.10 0.74 -15.86
N ASP A 10 20.67 1.79 -15.28
CA ASP A 10 20.37 2.21 -13.91
C ASP A 10 18.86 2.46 -13.80
N VAL A 11 18.13 1.50 -13.22
CA VAL A 11 16.68 1.60 -13.04
C VAL A 11 16.41 2.74 -12.07
N VAL A 12 15.95 3.88 -12.59
CA VAL A 12 15.51 5.02 -11.78
C VAL A 12 14.10 4.72 -11.28
N VAL A 13 13.97 4.61 -9.96
CA VAL A 13 12.67 4.42 -9.31
C VAL A 13 12.08 5.79 -9.00
N GLU A 14 10.98 6.14 -9.69
CA GLU A 14 10.28 7.41 -9.47
C GLU A 14 9.25 7.34 -8.34
N LYS A 15 8.55 6.21 -8.22
CA LYS A 15 7.46 6.01 -7.27
C LYS A 15 7.58 4.64 -6.62
N VAL A 16 7.36 4.58 -5.32
CA VAL A 16 7.26 3.33 -4.55
C VAL A 16 5.90 3.28 -3.88
N VAL A 17 5.14 2.23 -4.15
CA VAL A 17 3.89 1.93 -3.43
C VAL A 17 4.18 0.92 -2.34
N LEU A 18 3.83 1.28 -1.11
CA LEU A 18 4.01 0.45 0.06
C LEU A 18 2.64 0.02 0.60
N SER A 19 2.19 -1.17 0.24
CA SER A 19 0.90 -1.73 0.68
C SER A 19 1.09 -2.77 1.79
N PHE A 20 0.55 -2.50 2.97
CA PHE A 20 0.65 -3.35 4.16
C PHE A 20 -0.41 -2.97 5.20
N GLY A 21 -0.52 -3.77 6.26
CA GLY A 21 -1.33 -3.47 7.44
C GLY A 21 -2.50 -4.42 7.68
N ILE A 22 -3.11 -4.97 6.61
CA ILE A 22 -4.26 -5.89 6.75
C ILE A 22 -3.91 -7.17 7.54
N ASN A 23 -2.69 -7.69 7.38
CA ASN A 23 -2.22 -8.84 8.15
C ASN A 23 -1.97 -8.52 9.63
N GLY A 24 -1.86 -7.23 9.98
CA GLY A 24 -1.72 -6.73 11.35
C GLY A 24 -3.02 -6.19 11.93
N ARG A 25 -4.19 -6.48 11.34
CA ARG A 25 -5.51 -5.98 11.79
C ARG A 25 -5.86 -6.30 13.25
N GLN A 26 -5.31 -7.39 13.78
CA GLN A 26 -5.48 -7.79 15.19
C GLN A 26 -4.51 -7.08 16.13
N ASN A 27 -3.48 -6.42 15.60
CA ASN A 27 -2.53 -5.66 16.40
C ASN A 27 -3.10 -4.28 16.70
N LYS A 28 -2.71 -3.74 17.86
CA LYS A 28 -2.94 -2.32 18.17
C LYS A 28 -2.35 -1.45 17.06
N SER A 29 -3.07 -0.40 16.69
CA SER A 29 -2.68 0.54 15.63
C SER A 29 -1.24 1.04 15.79
N ASP A 30 -0.81 1.34 17.01
CA ASP A 30 0.52 1.91 17.29
C ASP A 30 1.67 0.99 16.89
N THR A 31 1.51 -0.33 17.12
CA THR A 31 2.51 -1.32 16.71
C THR A 31 2.63 -1.32 15.19
N THR A 32 1.50 -1.35 14.50
CA THR A 32 1.48 -1.35 13.03
C THR A 32 2.02 -0.03 12.47
N VAL A 33 1.69 1.11 13.07
CA VAL A 33 2.23 2.43 12.71
C VAL A 33 3.76 2.45 12.79
N ASN A 34 4.35 1.93 13.86
CA ASN A 34 5.81 1.87 14.01
C ASN A 34 6.47 1.05 12.88
N SER A 35 5.86 -0.08 12.52
CA SER A 35 6.32 -0.91 11.39
C SER A 35 6.22 -0.15 10.05
N VAL A 36 5.10 0.53 9.79
CA VAL A 36 4.92 1.36 8.59
C VAL A 36 5.99 2.45 8.50
N GLN A 37 6.24 3.17 9.59
CA GLN A 37 7.27 4.21 9.61
C GLN A 37 8.67 3.62 9.38
N GLY A 38 8.96 2.42 9.92
CA GLY A 38 10.18 1.68 9.65
C GLY A 38 10.36 1.38 8.17
N ALA A 39 9.32 0.85 7.52
CA ALA A 39 9.33 0.55 6.09
C ALA A 39 9.55 1.81 5.24
N ILE A 40 8.91 2.92 5.58
CA ILE A 40 9.11 4.21 4.89
C ILE A 40 10.55 4.70 5.05
N ARG A 41 11.12 4.65 6.25
CA ARG A 41 12.52 5.06 6.49
C ARG A 41 13.49 4.22 5.66
N SER A 42 13.30 2.90 5.62
CA SER A 42 14.13 2.00 4.82
C SER A 42 13.98 2.27 3.33
N THR A 43 12.76 2.53 2.86
CA THR A 43 12.46 2.85 1.46
C THR A 43 13.14 4.15 1.03
N LYS A 44 13.04 5.21 1.84
CA LYS A 44 13.71 6.49 1.57
C LYS A 44 15.23 6.40 1.60
N ARG A 45 15.81 5.46 2.35
CA ARG A 45 17.26 5.18 2.28
C ARG A 45 17.65 4.48 0.99
N ARG A 46 16.80 3.56 0.51
CA ARG A 46 17.07 2.77 -0.70
C ARG A 46 16.79 3.51 -2.01
N PHE A 47 15.74 4.34 -2.00
CA PHE A 47 15.24 5.13 -3.12
C PHE A 47 15.05 6.58 -2.69
N PRO A 48 16.14 7.34 -2.49
CA PRO A 48 16.09 8.68 -1.88
C PRO A 48 15.32 9.71 -2.70
N TYR A 49 15.20 9.49 -4.01
CA TYR A 49 14.52 10.39 -4.93
C TYR A 49 13.10 9.93 -5.29
N ALA A 50 12.69 8.73 -4.87
CA ALA A 50 11.37 8.22 -5.18
C ALA A 50 10.31 8.83 -4.27
N GLN A 51 9.13 9.13 -4.85
CA GLN A 51 7.95 9.42 -4.06
C GLN A 51 7.44 8.13 -3.41
N VAL A 52 7.14 8.16 -2.11
CA VAL A 52 6.61 7.01 -1.37
C VAL A 52 5.13 7.22 -1.11
N TRP A 53 4.33 6.27 -1.57
CA TRP A 53 2.87 6.28 -1.46
C TRP A 53 2.38 5.07 -0.66
N VAL A 54 1.47 5.30 0.29
CA VAL A 54 0.86 4.25 1.11
C VAL A 54 -0.64 4.21 0.84
N PRO A 55 -1.16 3.17 0.16
CA PRO A 55 -2.59 3.03 -0.03
C PRO A 55 -3.33 2.92 1.29
N LEU A 56 -4.49 3.58 1.39
CA LEU A 56 -5.42 3.31 2.47
C LEU A 56 -5.96 1.88 2.32
N ILE A 57 -6.08 1.18 3.44
CA ILE A 57 -6.47 -0.22 3.47
C ILE A 57 -7.98 -0.31 3.24
N ASN A 58 -8.38 -0.90 2.11
CA ASN A 58 -9.71 -1.45 1.95
C ASN A 58 -9.84 -2.75 2.77
N PHE A 59 -10.98 -2.95 3.44
CA PHE A 59 -11.23 -4.13 4.26
C PHE A 59 -12.72 -4.50 4.25
N SER A 60 -13.03 -5.79 4.47
CA SER A 60 -14.41 -6.29 4.47
C SER A 60 -15.19 -5.71 5.64
N SER A 61 -16.46 -5.36 5.40
CA SER A 61 -17.40 -4.94 6.45
C SER A 61 -17.74 -6.08 7.41
N ALA A 62 -17.52 -7.33 7.00
CA ALA A 62 -17.72 -8.54 7.79
C ALA A 62 -16.60 -8.82 8.79
N LEU A 63 -15.48 -8.08 8.74
CA LEU A 63 -14.44 -8.20 9.77
C LEU A 63 -14.98 -7.87 11.17
N PRO A 64 -14.40 -8.46 12.23
CA PRO A 64 -14.66 -8.08 13.62
C PRO A 64 -14.53 -6.57 13.86
N ASN A 65 -15.34 -6.03 14.78
CA ASN A 65 -15.39 -4.58 15.02
C ASN A 65 -14.06 -4.02 15.53
N ASP A 66 -13.37 -4.75 16.40
CA ASP A 66 -12.05 -4.39 16.91
C ASP A 66 -10.99 -4.37 15.79
N GLU A 67 -11.01 -5.35 14.89
CA GLU A 67 -10.13 -5.34 13.70
C GLU A 67 -10.42 -4.14 12.80
N LYS A 68 -11.71 -3.81 12.57
CA LYS A 68 -12.10 -2.62 11.79
C LYS A 68 -11.64 -1.33 12.46
N GLU A 69 -11.81 -1.19 13.77
CA GLU A 69 -11.36 -0.01 14.52
C GLU A 69 -9.84 0.18 14.44
N ASN A 70 -9.07 -0.91 14.53
CA ASN A 70 -7.61 -0.87 14.36
C ASN A 70 -7.21 -0.41 12.94
N LEU A 71 -7.86 -0.95 11.91
CA LEU A 71 -7.60 -0.60 10.51
C LEU A 71 -8.02 0.83 10.19
N GLN A 72 -9.16 1.30 10.73
CA GLN A 72 -9.62 2.68 10.60
C GLN A 72 -8.63 3.65 11.26
N SER A 73 -8.13 3.33 12.44
CA SER A 73 -7.12 4.13 13.15
C SER A 73 -5.81 4.20 12.37
N LEU A 74 -5.37 3.09 11.78
CA LEU A 74 -4.21 3.05 10.91
C LEU A 74 -4.41 3.89 9.63
N ASN A 75 -5.55 3.76 8.96
CA ASN A 75 -5.89 4.57 7.79
C ASN A 75 -5.92 6.07 8.12
N ALA A 76 -6.48 6.46 9.26
CA ALA A 76 -6.47 7.83 9.72
C ALA A 76 -5.04 8.35 9.94
N HIS A 77 -4.16 7.52 10.51
CA HIS A 77 -2.75 7.86 10.68
C HIS A 77 -2.03 8.04 9.33
N ILE A 78 -2.22 7.12 8.38
CA ILE A 78 -1.62 7.21 7.04
C ILE A 78 -2.08 8.49 6.34
N LYS A 79 -3.39 8.73 6.30
CA LYS A 79 -3.99 9.89 5.64
C LYS A 79 -3.46 11.23 6.18
N LYS A 80 -3.21 11.30 7.50
CA LYS A 80 -2.72 12.52 8.16
C LYS A 80 -1.23 12.78 7.94
N ASN A 81 -0.40 11.73 7.83
CA ASN A 81 1.05 11.87 7.99
C ASN A 81 1.87 11.44 6.75
N MET A 82 1.23 10.92 5.70
CA MET A 82 1.93 10.26 4.59
C MET A 82 1.31 10.64 3.24
N GLY A 83 2.09 10.51 2.16
CA GLY A 83 1.52 10.45 0.81
C GLY A 83 0.68 9.18 0.70
N PHE A 84 -0.60 9.32 0.36
CA PHE A 84 -1.55 8.21 0.39
C PHE A 84 -2.32 8.07 -0.92
N ILE A 85 -2.77 6.85 -1.20
CA ILE A 85 -3.72 6.54 -2.27
C ILE A 85 -5.08 6.29 -1.63
N PRO A 86 -6.16 6.96 -2.06
CA PRO A 86 -7.52 6.73 -1.54
C PRO A 86 -7.95 5.26 -1.72
N PRO A 87 -8.87 4.75 -0.88
CA PRO A 87 -9.38 3.39 -1.02
C PRO A 87 -10.11 3.23 -2.36
N LEU A 88 -10.12 2.00 -2.88
CA LEU A 88 -11.00 1.62 -3.97
C LEU A 88 -12.47 1.80 -3.52
N PRO A 89 -13.38 2.24 -4.40
CA PRO A 89 -14.81 2.30 -4.07
C PRO A 89 -15.34 0.95 -3.58
N GLU A 90 -16.22 0.97 -2.58
CA GLU A 90 -16.72 -0.23 -1.89
C GLU A 90 -17.40 -1.19 -2.87
N GLU A 91 -18.12 -0.66 -3.85
CA GLU A 91 -18.81 -1.44 -4.88
C GLU A 91 -17.87 -2.24 -5.81
N LYS A 92 -16.56 -1.93 -5.80
CA LYS A 92 -15.52 -2.67 -6.56
C LYS A 92 -14.63 -3.51 -5.65
N PHE A 93 -14.82 -3.43 -4.34
CA PHE A 93 -13.98 -4.12 -3.36
C PHE A 93 -14.69 -5.37 -2.84
N VAL A 94 -14.19 -6.53 -3.26
CA VAL A 94 -14.72 -7.83 -2.91
C VAL A 94 -13.57 -8.69 -2.37
N THR A 95 -13.85 -9.39 -1.28
CA THR A 95 -12.93 -10.34 -0.67
C THR A 95 -13.37 -11.77 -0.98
N THR A 96 -12.44 -12.71 -0.81
CA THR A 96 -12.75 -14.13 -0.82
C THR A 96 -13.49 -14.54 0.46
N VAL A 97 -13.77 -15.83 0.60
CA VAL A 97 -14.57 -16.38 1.71
C VAL A 97 -14.02 -16.13 3.11
N ASP A 98 -12.78 -15.67 3.23
CA ASP A 98 -12.13 -15.37 4.51
C ASP A 98 -12.17 -13.89 4.91
N ASP A 99 -12.88 -13.06 4.14
CA ASP A 99 -13.06 -11.63 4.38
C ASP A 99 -11.77 -10.78 4.39
N VAL A 100 -10.63 -11.38 4.02
CA VAL A 100 -9.30 -10.76 4.09
C VAL A 100 -8.63 -10.71 2.72
N HIS A 101 -8.55 -11.84 2.02
CA HIS A 101 -7.88 -11.88 0.72
C HIS A 101 -8.79 -11.30 -0.37
N TRP A 102 -8.21 -10.56 -1.31
CA TRP A 102 -8.94 -10.02 -2.45
C TRP A 102 -9.29 -11.11 -3.44
N THR A 103 -10.41 -10.95 -4.14
CA THR A 103 -10.63 -11.69 -5.39
C THR A 103 -9.64 -11.23 -6.46
N SER A 104 -9.48 -12.01 -7.53
CA SER A 104 -8.65 -11.61 -8.67
C SER A 104 -9.16 -10.34 -9.34
N GLU A 105 -10.48 -10.17 -9.40
CA GLU A 105 -11.16 -8.99 -9.94
C GLU A 105 -10.85 -7.74 -9.09
N THR A 106 -10.91 -7.86 -7.76
CA THR A 106 -10.52 -6.76 -6.87
C THR A 106 -9.03 -6.47 -6.96
N GLY A 107 -8.18 -7.48 -7.13
CA GLY A 107 -6.74 -7.26 -7.39
C GLY A 107 -6.48 -6.43 -8.64
N ALA A 108 -7.16 -6.75 -9.75
CA ALA A 108 -7.08 -5.97 -10.99
C ALA A 108 -7.62 -4.54 -10.79
N ALA A 109 -8.79 -4.39 -10.15
CA ALA A 109 -9.38 -3.08 -9.88
C ALA A 109 -8.49 -2.21 -8.97
N MET A 110 -7.83 -2.80 -7.96
CA MET A 110 -6.87 -2.11 -7.10
C MET A 110 -5.66 -1.61 -7.90
N PHE A 111 -5.11 -2.46 -8.77
CA PHE A 111 -3.98 -2.08 -9.62
C PHE A 111 -4.32 -0.91 -10.56
N ASP A 112 -5.47 -0.98 -11.23
CA ASP A 112 -5.94 0.07 -12.13
C ASP A 112 -6.21 1.38 -11.37
N HIS A 113 -6.84 1.28 -10.20
CA HIS A 113 -7.13 2.42 -9.32
C HIS A 113 -5.85 3.12 -8.84
N TRP A 114 -4.87 2.35 -8.35
CA TRP A 114 -3.59 2.89 -7.92
C TRP A 114 -2.83 3.54 -9.08
N THR A 115 -2.78 2.87 -10.22
CA THR A 115 -2.10 3.37 -11.42
C THR A 115 -2.73 4.67 -11.91
N ALA A 116 -4.05 4.72 -12.02
CA ALA A 116 -4.79 5.91 -12.44
C ALA A 116 -4.52 7.09 -11.49
N PHE A 117 -4.58 6.86 -10.17
CA PHE A 117 -4.28 7.90 -9.18
C PHE A 117 -2.85 8.43 -9.29
N LEU A 118 -1.88 7.51 -9.41
CA LEU A 118 -0.46 7.87 -9.47
C LEU A 118 -0.07 8.56 -10.78
N ASN A 119 -0.75 8.24 -11.89
CA ASN A 119 -0.53 8.91 -13.19
C ASN A 119 -1.09 10.33 -13.19
N LEU A 120 -2.20 10.59 -12.48
CA LEU A 120 -2.73 11.94 -12.27
C LEU A 120 -1.89 12.75 -11.27
N SER A 121 -1.14 12.07 -10.40
CA SER A 121 -0.25 12.67 -9.40
C SER A 121 1.18 12.88 -9.93
N ALA A 122 1.37 12.90 -11.25
CA ALA A 122 2.65 13.26 -11.85
C ALA A 122 3.06 14.69 -11.44
N PRO A 123 4.36 14.96 -11.22
CA PRO A 123 4.85 16.27 -10.81
C PRO A 123 4.52 17.39 -11.81
#